data_AF-A0A497GBG1-F1
#
_entry.id   AF-A0A497GBG1-F1
#
_cell.length_a   1.000
_cell.length_b   1.000
_cell.length_c   1.000
_cell.angle_alpha   90.00
_cell.angle_beta   90.00
_cell.angle_gamma   90.00
#
_symmetry.space_group_name_H-M   'P 1'
#
loop_
_entity.id
_entity.type
_entity.pdbx_description
1 polymer ?
#
loop_
_entity_poly.entity_id
_entity_poly.type
_entity_poly.pdbx_seq_one_letter_code
_entity_poly.pdbx_strand_id
1 'polypeptide(L)'
;YYGAFEGYWCYVVGQLIRFLAKEPSKLVINPLSIFMGSPCAMIVVAWVVRKVRYPLNIVAGILAGVGFHAFTIFPYCVVVYGWELTPLVFTLQLLGGLIVVAACFLIAFGGAAYMWRIRKQPLFPWRFIPPEERFSIASRRRILAALAFAIATTLIAYGVCFTPYVSPEIAGPPYSPYRLYLDAWVRHPITFGLGWLFWEVYKKNAEWLKQTE
;
A
#
# COMPACT_ATOMS: atom_id res chain seq x y z
N TYR A 1 -14.91 12.78 -7.01
CA TYR A 1 -13.79 12.89 -7.97
C TYR A 1 -12.41 12.79 -7.33
N TYR A 2 -12.26 12.07 -6.21
CA TYR A 2 -10.94 11.78 -5.64
C TYR A 2 -11.03 10.41 -4.94
N GLY A 3 -10.60 9.36 -5.65
CA GLY A 3 -10.59 7.97 -5.19
C GLY A 3 -9.22 7.50 -4.69
N ALA A 4 -9.09 6.18 -4.52
CA ALA A 4 -7.85 5.55 -4.08
C ALA A 4 -6.69 5.69 -5.10
N PHE A 5 -7.01 6.00 -6.36
CA PHE A 5 -6.04 6.20 -7.43
C PHE A 5 -5.35 7.56 -7.35
N GLU A 6 -6.08 8.64 -7.10
CA GLU A 6 -5.49 9.95 -6.81
C GLU A 6 -4.69 9.89 -5.52
N GLY A 7 -5.16 9.16 -4.50
CA GLY A 7 -4.38 8.90 -3.27
C GLY A 7 -3.03 8.21 -3.55
N TYR A 8 -2.99 7.24 -4.46
CA TYR A 8 -1.75 6.60 -4.91
C TYR A 8 -0.80 7.60 -5.57
N TRP A 9 -1.27 8.40 -6.52
CA TRP A 9 -0.42 9.34 -7.24
C TRP A 9 0.01 10.55 -6.40
N CYS A 10 -0.85 11.04 -5.50
CA CYS A 10 -0.49 12.06 -4.52
C CYS A 10 0.66 11.59 -3.63
N TYR A 11 0.68 10.31 -3.23
CA TYR A 11 1.78 9.73 -2.48
C TYR A 11 3.07 9.64 -3.31
N VAL A 12 3.00 9.11 -4.53
CA VAL A 12 4.16 8.98 -5.42
C VAL A 12 4.78 10.36 -5.70
N VAL A 13 3.95 11.35 -6.01
CA VAL A 13 4.40 12.73 -6.24
C VAL A 13 4.96 13.35 -4.95
N GLY A 14 4.31 13.13 -3.80
CA GLY A 14 4.80 13.61 -2.51
C GLY A 14 6.16 13.03 -2.12
N GLN A 15 6.39 11.74 -2.37
CA GLN A 15 7.68 11.10 -2.15
C GLN A 15 8.75 11.60 -3.12
N LEU A 16 8.39 11.79 -4.39
CA LEU A 16 9.28 12.39 -5.38
C LEU A 16 9.72 13.80 -4.94
N ILE A 17 8.78 14.66 -4.54
CA ILE A 17 9.07 16.01 -4.02
C ILE A 17 9.99 15.92 -2.81
N ARG A 18 9.69 15.04 -1.85
CA ARG A 18 10.51 14.86 -0.64
C ARG A 18 11.95 14.45 -0.99
N PHE A 19 12.14 13.49 -1.89
CA PHE A 19 13.49 13.06 -2.27
C PHE A 19 14.22 14.14 -3.04
N LEU A 20 13.58 14.81 -3.99
CA LEU A 20 14.18 15.94 -4.70
C LEU A 20 14.59 17.07 -3.75
N ALA A 21 13.78 17.35 -2.73
CA ALA A 21 14.00 18.47 -1.81
C ALA A 21 14.99 18.16 -0.67
N LYS A 22 15.08 16.91 -0.21
CA LYS A 22 15.84 16.57 1.01
C LYS A 22 16.94 15.54 0.81
N GLU A 23 16.77 14.59 -0.10
CA GLU A 23 17.65 13.41 -0.21
C GLU A 23 17.77 12.96 -1.69
N PRO A 24 18.26 13.82 -2.60
CA PRO A 24 18.26 13.52 -4.04
C PRO A 24 19.15 12.32 -4.39
N SER A 25 20.16 12.03 -3.57
CA SER A 25 20.97 10.81 -3.68
C SER A 25 20.16 9.52 -3.59
N LYS A 26 19.02 9.51 -2.87
CA LYS A 26 18.13 8.34 -2.79
C LYS A 26 17.42 8.05 -4.11
N LEU A 27 17.13 9.06 -4.92
CA LEU A 27 16.57 8.86 -6.27
C LEU A 27 17.58 8.23 -7.22
N VAL A 28 18.88 8.49 -7.05
CA VAL A 28 19.93 7.88 -7.87
C VAL A 28 20.19 6.43 -7.44
N ILE A 29 20.26 6.19 -6.12
CA ILE A 29 20.57 4.87 -5.56
C ILE A 29 19.38 3.91 -5.68
N ASN A 30 18.15 4.41 -5.51
CA ASN A 30 16.94 3.62 -5.59
C ASN A 30 15.78 4.47 -6.17
N PRO A 31 15.76 4.72 -7.49
CA PRO A 31 14.75 5.57 -8.14
C PRO A 31 13.33 5.05 -7.96
N LEU A 32 13.19 3.73 -7.83
CA LEU A 32 11.90 3.11 -7.67
C LEU A 32 11.33 3.37 -6.26
N SER A 33 12.14 3.79 -5.28
CA SER A 33 11.70 3.98 -3.89
C SER A 33 10.50 4.93 -3.70
N ILE A 34 10.23 5.82 -4.67
CA ILE A 34 9.03 6.68 -4.70
C ILE A 34 7.71 5.89 -4.87
N PHE A 35 7.79 4.69 -5.42
CA PHE A 35 6.68 3.76 -5.58
C PHE A 35 6.52 2.79 -4.38
N MET A 36 7.33 2.93 -3.32
CA MET A 36 7.26 2.04 -2.15
C MET A 36 6.11 2.38 -1.21
N GLY A 37 5.48 1.34 -0.64
CA GLY A 37 4.70 1.46 0.59
C GLY A 37 3.21 1.75 0.41
N SER A 38 2.65 2.39 1.44
CA SER A 38 1.24 2.52 1.85
C SER A 38 0.12 2.76 0.82
N PRO A 39 0.30 3.32 -0.39
CA PRO A 39 -0.83 3.52 -1.30
C PRO A 39 -1.54 2.25 -1.80
N CYS A 40 -0.88 1.10 -1.91
CA CYS A 40 -1.58 -0.17 -2.17
C CYS A 40 -2.45 -0.59 -0.98
N ALA A 41 -1.97 -0.34 0.25
CA ALA A 41 -2.77 -0.49 1.47
C ALA A 41 -4.01 0.40 1.42
N MET A 42 -3.89 1.63 0.89
CA MET A 42 -5.02 2.56 0.76
C MET A 42 -6.10 2.07 -0.20
N ILE A 43 -5.75 1.38 -1.28
CA ILE A 43 -6.73 0.74 -2.19
C ILE A 43 -7.48 -0.39 -1.47
N VAL A 44 -6.75 -1.24 -0.73
CA VAL A 44 -7.33 -2.33 0.07
C VAL A 44 -8.24 -1.79 1.16
N VAL A 45 -7.76 -0.80 1.91
CA VAL A 45 -8.48 -0.03 2.91
C VAL A 45 -9.77 0.54 2.33
N ALA A 46 -9.69 1.22 1.19
CA ALA A 46 -10.85 1.83 0.54
C ALA A 46 -11.88 0.77 0.12
N TRP A 47 -11.41 -0.40 -0.31
CA TRP A 47 -12.28 -1.54 -0.62
C TRP A 47 -12.95 -2.13 0.64
N VAL A 48 -12.20 -2.38 1.72
CA VAL A 48 -12.72 -2.93 3.00
C VAL A 48 -13.74 -1.99 3.63
N VAL A 49 -13.43 -0.69 3.68
CA VAL A 49 -14.31 0.35 4.24
C VAL A 49 -15.66 0.41 3.52
N ARG A 50 -15.70 0.08 2.23
CA ARG A 50 -16.94 0.04 1.44
C ARG A 50 -17.75 -1.22 1.68
N LYS A 51 -17.11 -2.34 2.03
CA LYS A 51 -17.78 -3.63 2.25
C LYS A 51 -18.32 -3.82 3.65
N VAL A 52 -17.64 -3.25 4.64
CA VAL A 52 -18.04 -3.37 6.03
C VAL A 52 -19.02 -2.24 6.37
N ARG A 53 -20.05 -2.52 7.17
CA ARG A 53 -21.00 -1.50 7.63
C ARG A 53 -20.35 -0.63 8.72
N TYR A 54 -20.71 0.65 8.78
CA TYR A 54 -20.33 1.50 9.89
C TYR A 54 -20.94 0.98 11.20
N PRO A 55 -20.22 1.01 12.35
CA PRO A 55 -18.87 1.57 12.55
C PRO A 55 -17.71 0.59 12.33
N LEU A 56 -18.02 -0.69 12.10
CA LEU A 56 -17.01 -1.76 11.98
C LEU A 56 -16.05 -1.55 10.80
N ASN A 57 -16.44 -0.72 9.82
CA ASN A 57 -15.62 -0.39 8.67
C ASN A 57 -14.34 0.38 9.01
N ILE A 58 -14.35 1.16 10.09
CA ILE A 58 -13.16 1.86 10.59
C ILE A 58 -12.14 0.84 11.11
N VAL A 59 -12.58 -0.06 12.00
CA VAL A 59 -11.73 -1.10 12.57
C VAL A 59 -11.21 -2.02 11.47
N ALA A 60 -12.09 -2.48 10.58
CA ALA A 60 -11.70 -3.34 9.46
C ALA A 60 -10.71 -2.66 8.51
N GLY A 61 -10.89 -1.37 8.24
CA GLY A 61 -9.96 -0.58 7.44
C GLY A 61 -8.58 -0.47 8.08
N ILE A 62 -8.52 -0.12 9.38
CA ILE A 62 -7.25 -0.03 10.11
C ILE A 62 -6.53 -1.39 10.12
N LEU A 63 -7.24 -2.47 10.47
CA LEU A 63 -6.66 -3.83 10.49
C LEU A 63 -6.16 -4.26 9.11
N ALA A 64 -6.91 -3.97 8.04
CA ALA A 64 -6.49 -4.28 6.68
C ALA A 64 -5.25 -3.46 6.25
N GLY A 65 -5.21 -2.18 6.61
CA GLY A 65 -4.05 -1.31 6.35
C GLY A 65 -2.80 -1.80 7.08
N VAL A 66 -2.93 -2.14 8.37
CA VAL A 66 -1.82 -2.68 9.18
C VAL A 66 -1.38 -4.06 8.69
N GLY A 67 -2.32 -4.94 8.34
CA GLY A 67 -2.01 -6.26 7.80
C GLY A 67 -1.26 -6.18 6.46
N PHE A 68 -1.68 -5.28 5.56
CA PHE A 68 -0.97 -5.03 4.32
C PHE A 68 0.43 -4.43 4.55
N HIS A 69 0.54 -3.46 5.46
CA HIS A 69 1.83 -2.88 5.85
C HIS A 69 2.75 -3.96 6.41
N ALA A 70 2.27 -4.79 7.34
CA ALA A 70 3.02 -5.90 7.91
C ALA A 70 3.56 -6.85 6.81
N PHE A 71 2.70 -7.23 5.87
CA PHE A 71 3.05 -8.12 4.79
C PHE A 71 4.15 -7.55 3.87
N THR A 72 4.10 -6.25 3.58
CA THR A 72 5.03 -5.59 2.65
C THR A 72 6.31 -5.08 3.31
N ILE A 73 6.27 -4.78 4.61
CA ILE A 73 7.42 -4.28 5.38
C ILE A 73 8.32 -5.39 5.90
N PHE A 74 7.81 -6.62 6.06
CA PHE A 74 8.60 -7.74 6.54
C PHE A 74 9.84 -8.03 5.65
N PRO A 75 9.73 -8.14 4.31
CA PRO A 75 10.90 -8.33 3.47
C PRO A 75 11.94 -7.21 3.59
N TYR A 76 11.51 -5.97 3.79
CA TYR A 76 12.42 -4.86 4.04
C TYR A 76 13.20 -5.03 5.35
N CYS A 77 12.51 -5.43 6.42
CA CYS A 77 13.15 -5.69 7.70
C CYS A 77 14.27 -6.73 7.56
N VAL A 78 13.99 -7.83 6.86
CA VAL A 78 14.98 -8.88 6.63
C VAL A 78 16.10 -8.43 5.71
N VAL A 79 15.78 -7.83 4.56
CA VAL A 79 16.79 -7.48 3.54
C VAL A 79 17.68 -6.32 4.01
N VAL A 80 17.12 -5.30 4.65
CA VAL A 80 17.88 -4.10 5.03
C VAL A 80 18.57 -4.22 6.38
N TYR A 81 17.97 -4.92 7.35
CA TYR A 81 18.53 -5.02 8.71
C TYR A 81 19.03 -6.42 9.07
N GLY A 82 18.73 -7.44 8.25
CA GLY A 82 19.07 -8.83 8.56
C GLY A 82 18.11 -9.48 9.54
N TRP A 83 18.14 -10.81 9.60
CA TRP A 83 17.29 -11.60 10.49
C TRP A 83 17.49 -11.30 11.97
N GLU A 84 18.72 -10.97 12.38
CA GLU A 84 19.07 -10.68 13.77
C GLU A 84 18.28 -9.49 14.33
N LEU A 85 18.17 -8.41 13.54
CA LEU A 85 17.47 -7.20 13.94
C LEU A 85 15.98 -7.21 13.57
N THR A 86 15.57 -8.10 12.65
CA THR A 86 14.21 -8.17 12.12
C THR A 86 13.13 -8.20 13.21
N PRO A 87 13.21 -9.04 14.27
CA PRO A 87 12.18 -9.06 15.31
C PRO A 87 11.94 -7.68 15.95
N LEU A 88 13.02 -6.92 16.19
CA LEU A 88 12.93 -5.58 16.78
C LEU A 88 12.42 -4.56 15.76
N VAL A 89 13.07 -4.45 14.60
CA VAL A 89 12.72 -3.40 13.62
C VAL A 89 11.34 -3.64 13.01
N PHE A 90 10.93 -4.88 12.80
CA PHE A 90 9.59 -5.22 12.31
C PHE A 90 8.53 -4.77 13.30
N THR A 91 8.71 -5.10 14.59
CA THR A 91 7.79 -4.68 15.65
C THR A 91 7.65 -3.15 15.71
N LEU A 92 8.77 -2.42 15.66
CA LEU A 92 8.75 -0.96 15.65
C LEU A 92 8.05 -0.40 14.40
N GLN A 93 8.27 -1.01 13.22
CA GLN A 93 7.60 -0.63 11.99
C GLN A 93 6.10 -0.93 12.00
N LEU A 94 5.67 -2.00 12.69
CA LEU A 94 4.24 -2.30 12.89
C LEU A 94 3.58 -1.27 13.81
N LEU A 95 4.24 -0.92 14.92
CA LEU A 95 3.74 0.11 15.84
C LEU A 95 3.64 1.47 15.15
N GLY A 96 4.69 1.89 14.45
CA GLY A 96 4.68 3.11 13.66
C GLY A 96 3.61 3.10 12.55
N GLY A 97 3.49 1.97 11.85
CA GLY A 97 2.47 1.77 10.82
C GLY A 97 1.05 1.86 11.38
N LEU A 98 0.78 1.24 12.53
CA LEU A 98 -0.50 1.34 13.24
C LEU A 98 -0.83 2.79 13.59
N ILE A 99 0.13 3.53 14.17
CA ILE A 99 -0.08 4.94 14.55
C ILE A 99 -0.43 5.76 13.31
N VAL A 100 0.35 5.63 12.23
CA VAL A 100 0.13 6.41 10.99
C VAL A 100 -1.19 6.03 10.34
N VAL A 101 -1.49 4.74 10.17
CA VAL A 101 -2.75 4.29 9.56
C VAL A 101 -3.94 4.76 10.39
N ALA A 102 -3.89 4.61 11.72
CA ALA A 102 -4.96 5.07 12.60
C ALA A 102 -5.15 6.60 12.51
N ALA A 103 -4.07 7.39 12.56
CA ALA A 103 -4.14 8.84 12.44
C ALA A 103 -4.70 9.27 11.08
N CYS A 104 -4.22 8.68 9.98
CA CYS A 104 -4.74 8.95 8.63
C CYS A 104 -6.24 8.60 8.53
N PHE A 105 -6.67 7.48 9.09
CA PHE A 105 -8.09 7.12 9.14
C PHE A 105 -8.91 8.09 9.99
N LEU A 106 -8.43 8.45 11.17
CA LEU A 106 -9.14 9.39 12.05
C LEU A 106 -9.25 10.78 11.42
N ILE A 107 -8.21 11.26 10.74
CA ILE A 107 -8.24 12.54 10.01
C ILE A 107 -9.17 12.45 8.80
N ALA A 108 -9.09 11.39 7.99
CA ALA A 108 -9.94 11.23 6.82
C ALA A 108 -11.41 11.05 7.19
N PHE A 109 -11.73 10.14 8.12
CA PHE A 109 -13.09 9.91 8.58
C PHE A 109 -13.62 11.04 9.46
N GLY A 110 -12.80 11.59 10.36
CA GLY A 110 -13.15 12.74 11.18
C GLY A 110 -13.42 13.99 10.32
N GLY A 111 -12.57 14.23 9.31
CA GLY A 111 -12.76 15.28 8.31
C GLY A 111 -14.03 15.07 7.47
N ALA A 112 -14.31 13.83 7.04
CA ALA A 112 -15.55 13.53 6.33
C ALA A 112 -16.80 13.62 7.21
N ALA A 113 -16.73 13.21 8.48
CA ALA A 113 -17.82 13.36 9.45
C ALA A 113 -18.05 14.84 9.82
N TYR A 114 -16.99 15.64 9.90
CA TYR A 114 -17.08 17.08 10.10
C TYR A 114 -17.71 17.77 8.88
N MET A 115 -17.26 17.44 7.67
CA MET A 115 -17.84 17.92 6.42
C MET A 115 -19.29 17.47 6.24
N TRP A 116 -19.64 16.26 6.70
CA TRP A 116 -21.02 15.75 6.79
C TRP A 116 -21.89 16.65 7.67
N ARG A 117 -21.44 16.93 8.90
CA ARG A 117 -22.17 17.77 9.86
C ARG A 117 -22.42 19.18 9.32
N ILE A 118 -21.48 19.71 8.52
CA ILE A 118 -21.58 21.05 7.94
C ILE A 118 -22.39 21.08 6.64
N ARG A 119 -22.28 20.06 5.78
CA ARG A 119 -22.83 20.09 4.41
C ARG A 119 -24.09 19.22 4.18
N LYS A 120 -24.62 18.53 5.21
CA LYS A 120 -25.79 17.63 5.11
C LYS A 120 -25.70 16.58 3.97
N GLN A 121 -24.49 16.23 3.53
CA GLN A 121 -24.26 15.20 2.50
C GLN A 121 -24.17 13.80 3.12
N PRO A 122 -24.47 12.70 2.42
CA PRO A 122 -24.38 11.35 3.00
C PRO A 122 -23.00 11.07 3.63
N LEU A 123 -23.00 10.32 4.74
CA LEU A 123 -21.87 10.09 5.70
C LEU A 123 -20.53 9.63 5.10
N PHE A 124 -20.43 9.36 3.80
CA PHE A 124 -19.25 8.79 3.15
C PHE A 124 -19.08 9.29 1.70
N PRO A 125 -18.45 10.45 1.46
CA PRO A 125 -18.25 11.00 0.11
C PRO A 125 -17.43 10.08 -0.82
N TRP A 126 -16.59 9.21 -0.28
CA TRP A 126 -15.83 8.19 -1.03
C TRP A 126 -16.67 7.02 -1.54
N ARG A 127 -17.94 6.89 -1.15
CA ARG A 127 -18.89 5.99 -1.82
C ARG A 127 -19.37 6.57 -3.17
N PHE A 128 -19.13 7.85 -3.43
CA PHE A 128 -19.66 8.55 -4.59
C PHE A 128 -18.52 8.94 -5.54
N ILE A 129 -18.08 7.95 -6.31
CA ILE A 129 -17.51 8.23 -7.63
C ILE A 129 -18.70 8.21 -8.59
N PRO A 130 -18.93 9.28 -9.38
CA PRO A 130 -20.02 9.27 -10.34
C PRO A 130 -19.86 8.06 -11.29
N PRO A 131 -20.96 7.35 -11.62
CA PRO A 131 -20.94 6.17 -12.50
C PRO A 131 -20.36 6.43 -13.90
N GLU A 132 -20.14 7.71 -14.24
CA GLU A 132 -19.69 8.21 -15.53
C GLU A 132 -18.21 7.91 -15.83
N GLU A 133 -17.41 7.56 -14.81
CA GLU A 133 -16.04 7.06 -15.02
C GLU A 133 -16.08 5.63 -15.57
N ARG A 134 -16.13 5.51 -16.91
CA ARG A 134 -16.03 4.25 -17.65
C ARG A 134 -14.61 3.67 -17.56
N PHE A 135 -14.19 3.22 -16.37
CA PHE A 135 -13.04 2.33 -16.29
C PHE A 135 -13.39 1.01 -16.98
N SER A 136 -12.51 0.55 -17.88
CA SER A 136 -12.62 -0.78 -18.49
C SER A 136 -12.82 -1.84 -17.40
N ILE A 137 -13.99 -2.47 -17.37
CA ILE A 137 -14.32 -3.54 -16.42
C ILE A 137 -13.27 -4.65 -16.58
N ALA A 138 -12.57 -4.98 -15.51
CA ALA A 138 -11.54 -6.02 -15.54
C ALA A 138 -12.18 -7.39 -15.82
N SER A 139 -11.68 -8.08 -16.86
CA SER A 139 -12.12 -9.44 -17.18
C SER A 139 -11.61 -10.45 -16.16
N ARG A 140 -12.28 -11.61 -16.03
CA ARG A 140 -11.81 -12.71 -15.16
C ARG A 140 -10.36 -13.12 -15.48
N ARG A 141 -9.98 -13.13 -16.76
CA ARG A 141 -8.62 -13.45 -17.22
C ARG A 141 -7.59 -12.45 -16.70
N ARG A 142 -7.89 -11.14 -16.72
CA ARG A 142 -6.99 -10.10 -16.18
C ARG A 142 -6.76 -10.24 -14.68
N ILE A 143 -7.81 -10.56 -13.93
CA ILE A 143 -7.68 -10.80 -12.48
C ILE A 143 -6.84 -12.04 -12.20
N LEU A 144 -7.05 -13.12 -12.94
CA LEU A 144 -6.24 -14.33 -12.78
C LEU A 144 -4.76 -14.08 -13.11
N ALA A 145 -4.48 -13.31 -14.17
CA ALA A 145 -3.12 -12.89 -14.51
C ALA A 145 -2.49 -12.02 -13.41
N ALA A 146 -3.23 -11.02 -12.90
CA ALA A 146 -2.76 -10.17 -11.81
C ALA A 146 -2.55 -10.95 -10.51
N LEU A 147 -3.40 -11.96 -10.23
CA LEU A 147 -3.26 -12.85 -9.08
C LEU A 147 -2.01 -13.72 -9.21
N ALA A 148 -1.82 -14.37 -10.35
CA ALA A 148 -0.62 -15.18 -10.60
C ALA A 148 0.65 -14.34 -10.49
N PHE A 149 0.62 -13.12 -11.03
CA PHE A 149 1.73 -12.17 -10.91
C PHE A 149 1.99 -11.77 -9.45
N ALA A 150 0.95 -11.43 -8.68
CA ALA A 150 1.08 -11.10 -7.25
C ALA A 150 1.63 -12.26 -6.41
N ILE A 151 1.21 -13.50 -6.70
CA ILE A 151 1.74 -14.71 -6.05
C ILE A 151 3.22 -14.89 -6.39
N ALA A 152 3.58 -14.80 -7.68
CA ALA A 152 4.95 -14.97 -8.12
C ALA A 152 5.89 -13.93 -7.47
N THR A 153 5.50 -12.65 -7.48
CA THR A 153 6.32 -11.59 -6.87
C THR A 153 6.41 -11.71 -5.35
N THR A 154 5.34 -12.18 -4.70
CA THR A 154 5.36 -12.53 -3.27
C THR A 154 6.35 -13.65 -2.98
N LEU A 155 6.27 -14.76 -3.71
CA LEU A 155 7.13 -15.93 -3.52
C LEU A 155 8.60 -15.58 -3.75
N ILE A 156 8.91 -14.82 -4.80
CA ILE A 156 10.28 -14.37 -5.07
C ILE A 156 10.80 -13.54 -3.90
N ALA A 157 10.03 -12.55 -3.45
CA ALA A 157 10.49 -11.64 -2.42
C ALA A 157 10.65 -12.28 -1.04
N TYR A 158 9.69 -13.11 -0.62
CA TYR A 158 9.83 -13.89 0.60
C TYR A 158 10.92 -14.94 0.46
N GLY A 159 11.06 -15.57 -0.71
CA GLY A 159 12.16 -16.51 -1.01
C GLY A 159 13.53 -15.88 -0.79
N VAL A 160 13.76 -14.66 -1.31
CA VAL A 160 15.01 -13.90 -1.11
C VAL A 160 15.35 -13.71 0.37
N CYS A 161 14.34 -13.50 1.22
CA CYS A 161 14.53 -13.35 2.66
C CYS A 161 15.19 -14.57 3.32
N PHE A 162 15.07 -15.76 2.73
CA PHE A 162 15.66 -17.00 3.26
C PHE A 162 16.91 -17.45 2.49
N THR A 163 17.44 -16.61 1.59
CA THR A 163 18.68 -16.90 0.87
C THR A 163 19.91 -16.45 1.68
N PRO A 164 21.09 -17.04 1.43
CA PRO A 164 22.33 -16.56 2.04
C PRO A 164 22.66 -15.10 1.65
N TYR A 165 22.12 -14.61 0.53
CA TYR A 165 22.37 -13.24 0.04
C TYR A 165 21.85 -12.11 0.93
N VAL A 166 21.06 -12.41 1.96
CA VAL A 166 20.66 -11.41 2.98
C VAL A 166 21.54 -11.44 4.24
N SER A 167 22.51 -12.36 4.33
CA SER A 167 23.41 -12.46 5.48
C SER A 167 24.31 -11.22 5.58
N PRO A 168 24.72 -10.82 6.81
CA PRO A 168 25.68 -9.73 6.99
C PRO A 168 27.00 -9.95 6.25
N GLU A 169 27.43 -11.20 6.13
CA GLU A 169 28.69 -11.61 5.49
C GLU A 169 28.69 -11.32 3.98
N ILE A 170 27.54 -11.46 3.31
CA ILE A 170 27.41 -11.28 1.85
C ILE A 170 26.88 -9.90 1.50
N ALA A 171 25.81 -9.45 2.18
CA ALA A 171 25.15 -8.19 1.86
C ALA A 171 25.80 -6.96 2.55
N GLY A 172 26.74 -7.20 3.45
CA GLY A 172 27.36 -6.17 4.26
C GLY A 172 26.44 -5.63 5.38
N PRO A 173 26.84 -4.51 6.01
CA PRO A 173 26.11 -3.95 7.13
C PRO A 173 24.74 -3.36 6.74
N PRO A 174 23.83 -3.12 7.70
CA PRO A 174 22.57 -2.44 7.43
C PRO A 174 22.76 -1.14 6.66
N TYR A 175 21.84 -0.85 5.74
CA TYR A 175 21.90 0.30 4.82
C TYR A 175 23.09 0.34 3.86
N SER A 176 23.83 -0.76 3.69
CA SER A 176 24.79 -0.85 2.59
C SER A 176 24.09 -0.60 1.24
N PRO A 177 24.78 -0.01 0.24
CA PRO A 177 24.22 0.18 -1.09
C PRO A 177 23.65 -1.11 -1.70
N TYR A 178 24.31 -2.25 -1.44
CA TYR A 178 23.85 -3.56 -1.89
C TYR A 178 22.51 -3.96 -1.26
N ARG A 179 22.35 -3.83 0.06
CA ARG A 179 21.07 -4.12 0.74
C ARG A 179 19.95 -3.22 0.25
N LEU A 180 20.21 -1.93 0.04
CA LEU A 180 19.23 -0.98 -0.47
C LEU A 180 18.81 -1.28 -1.92
N TYR A 181 19.75 -1.74 -2.74
CA TYR A 181 19.47 -2.19 -4.09
C TYR A 181 18.64 -3.49 -4.07
N LEU A 182 19.06 -4.50 -3.31
CA LEU A 182 18.34 -5.77 -3.16
C LEU A 182 16.91 -5.54 -2.66
N ASP A 183 16.75 -4.66 -1.68
CA ASP A 183 15.44 -4.28 -1.15
C ASP A 183 14.52 -3.65 -2.21
N ALA A 184 15.06 -2.80 -3.10
CA ALA A 184 14.31 -2.27 -4.23
C ALA A 184 13.75 -3.41 -5.10
N TRP A 185 14.60 -4.36 -5.48
CA TRP A 185 14.21 -5.50 -6.32
C TRP A 185 13.23 -6.45 -5.65
N VAL A 186 13.21 -6.51 -4.32
CA VAL A 186 12.31 -7.37 -3.55
C VAL A 186 10.97 -6.69 -3.31
N ARG A 187 10.97 -5.42 -2.85
CA ARG A 187 9.73 -4.73 -2.47
C ARG A 187 8.94 -4.19 -3.65
N HIS A 188 9.58 -3.74 -4.73
CA HIS A 188 8.86 -3.17 -5.87
C HIS A 188 7.95 -4.17 -6.58
N PRO A 189 8.41 -5.39 -6.89
CA PRO A 189 7.56 -6.38 -7.53
C PRO A 189 6.40 -6.83 -6.65
N ILE A 190 6.57 -6.98 -5.33
CA ILE A 190 5.45 -7.29 -4.43
C ILE A 190 4.42 -6.16 -4.45
N THR A 191 4.87 -4.93 -4.25
CA THR A 191 3.99 -3.75 -4.16
C THR A 191 3.25 -3.54 -5.48
N PHE A 192 3.94 -3.69 -6.61
CA PHE A 192 3.34 -3.57 -7.94
C PHE A 192 2.37 -4.72 -8.23
N GLY A 193 2.73 -5.96 -7.89
CA GLY A 193 1.87 -7.12 -8.12
C GLY A 193 0.58 -7.08 -7.30
N LEU A 194 0.69 -6.76 -6.01
CA LEU A 194 -0.48 -6.55 -5.16
C LEU A 194 -1.30 -5.33 -5.60
N GLY A 195 -0.64 -4.21 -5.91
CA GLY A 195 -1.31 -3.02 -6.42
C GLY A 195 -2.10 -3.29 -7.69
N TRP A 196 -1.51 -4.05 -8.63
CA TRP A 196 -2.18 -4.45 -9.87
C TRP A 196 -3.36 -5.39 -9.60
N LEU A 197 -3.20 -6.40 -8.73
CA LEU A 197 -4.31 -7.28 -8.34
C LEU A 197 -5.47 -6.48 -7.73
N PHE A 198 -5.18 -5.62 -6.76
CA PHE A 198 -6.21 -4.81 -6.11
C PHE A 198 -6.86 -3.83 -7.09
N TRP A 199 -6.10 -3.30 -8.06
CA TRP A 199 -6.66 -2.48 -9.13
C TRP A 199 -7.61 -3.24 -10.05
N GLU A 200 -7.25 -4.46 -10.48
CA GLU A 200 -8.14 -5.28 -11.32
C GLU A 200 -9.39 -5.72 -10.54
N VAL A 201 -9.25 -6.07 -9.26
CA VAL A 201 -10.38 -6.38 -8.37
C VAL A 201 -11.26 -5.15 -8.17
N TYR A 202 -10.67 -3.97 -7.98
CA TYR A 202 -11.38 -2.71 -7.86
C TYR A 202 -12.23 -2.41 -9.10
N LYS A 203 -11.63 -2.51 -10.30
CA LYS A 203 -12.30 -2.23 -11.59
C LYS A 203 -13.42 -3.21 -11.92
N LYS A 204 -13.25 -4.52 -11.69
CA LYS A 204 -14.33 -5.50 -11.93
C LYS A 204 -15.57 -5.19 -11.11
N ASN A 205 -15.36 -4.59 -9.95
CA ASN A 205 -16.41 -4.26 -9.02
C ASN A 205 -16.82 -2.78 -9.10
N ALA A 206 -16.48 -2.09 -10.20
CA ALA A 206 -16.89 -0.70 -10.44
C ALA A 206 -18.42 -0.54 -10.54
N GLU A 207 -19.18 -1.61 -10.82
CA GLU A 207 -20.64 -1.60 -10.70
C GLU A 207 -21.14 -1.29 -9.28
N TRP A 208 -20.30 -1.45 -8.25
CA TRP A 208 -20.63 -1.08 -6.87
C TRP A 208 -20.54 0.42 -6.59
N LEU A 209 -20.18 1.21 -7.60
CA LEU A 209 -20.33 2.67 -7.62
C LEU A 209 -21.72 3.10 -8.10
N LYS A 210 -22.51 2.17 -8.68
CA LYS A 210 -23.91 2.43 -8.96
C LYS A 210 -24.63 2.58 -7.63
N GLN A 211 -25.30 3.71 -7.44
CA GLN A 211 -26.28 3.87 -6.39
C GLN A 211 -27.29 2.72 -6.55
N THR A 212 -27.32 1.79 -5.59
CA THR A 212 -28.57 1.10 -5.33
C THR A 212 -29.49 2.16 -4.73
N GLU A 213 -30.58 2.44 -5.44
CA GLU A 213 -31.69 3.32 -5.03
C GLU A 213 -32.07 3.12 -3.57
#